data_AF-A0AAD4JYS4-F1
#
_entry.id   AF-A0AAD4JYS4-F1
#
_cell.length_a   1.000
_cell.length_b   1.000
_cell.length_c   1.000
_cell.angle_alpha   90.00
_cell.angle_beta   90.00
_cell.angle_gamma   90.00
#
_symmetry.space_group_name_H-M   'P 1'
#
loop_
_entity.id
_entity.type
_entity.pdbx_description
1 polymer ?
#
loop_
_entity_poly.entity_id
_entity_poly.type
_entity_poly.pdbx_seq_one_letter_code
_entity_poly.pdbx_strand_id
1 'polypeptide(L)'
;QSLKLEGRITNGYPAYEGKAPYTVGLSFNGWWCGGSIIAHDWVLTAAHCTNGASSVTIYYGATWRTNAQFTHSVGSGNFIQNHNWPNHNGNDISLIRTPHVDFWHMVNKVELPSFNDRYNMYDGWWAVACGWGITSDGGSQPDWMQCVDLQIISNGQCSQTYGNQPEGILCVATPSGKSTCSGDSGGPLVLHDGNKLVGVTSWVSGNGCTAGLPSGFTRVTAHLDWIRDNSGYTHWVHRNDMINHNSADISLIRIPHVDFWHMVNKVELPSYNDRYNSYENSWAVACGWGGTYDGSPLPDWLQCVDLQVIHNSECAQTYGGLIQDNIICVRTPDGKSTCGGDSGGPLVSHDGNKLIGVTNWVSAAGCQSGHPSGFQRVTYHLDWIRDHTGI
;
A
#
# COMPACT_ATOMS: atom_id res chain seq x y z
N GLN A 1 -48.10 -11.58 3.50
CA GLN A 1 -47.17 -11.93 2.40
C GLN A 1 -46.85 -10.63 1.67
N SER A 2 -45.70 -10.03 1.96
CA SER A 2 -45.22 -8.82 1.28
C SER A 2 -44.30 -9.26 0.15
N LEU A 3 -44.74 -9.05 -1.10
CA LEU A 3 -43.98 -9.33 -2.31
C LEU A 3 -42.76 -8.40 -2.33
N LYS A 4 -41.56 -8.98 -2.14
CA LYS A 4 -40.26 -8.33 -2.33
C LYS A 4 -40.14 -7.87 -3.79
N LEU A 5 -39.96 -6.57 -3.99
CA LEU A 5 -39.64 -5.94 -5.27
C LEU A 5 -38.31 -6.53 -5.82
N GLU A 6 -38.36 -7.02 -7.06
CA GLU A 6 -37.21 -7.52 -7.82
C GLU A 6 -36.37 -6.37 -8.41
N GLY A 7 -35.04 -6.47 -8.27
CA GLY A 7 -34.01 -5.92 -9.17
C GLY A 7 -33.74 -4.41 -9.17
N ARG A 8 -32.61 -4.00 -8.59
CA ARG A 8 -32.02 -2.65 -8.64
C ARG A 8 -30.48 -2.79 -8.84
N ILE A 9 -29.82 -1.76 -9.38
CA ILE A 9 -28.80 -1.79 -10.48
C ILE A 9 -29.40 -2.48 -11.70
N THR A 10 -29.10 -2.05 -12.92
CA THR A 10 -29.78 -2.57 -14.12
C THR A 10 -29.73 -4.09 -14.11
N ASN A 11 -30.85 -4.76 -13.80
CA ASN A 11 -30.91 -6.22 -13.55
C ASN A 11 -29.92 -6.79 -12.50
N GLY A 12 -29.56 -6.03 -11.46
CA GLY A 12 -28.74 -6.41 -10.30
C GLY A 12 -29.54 -6.87 -9.08
N TYR A 13 -28.92 -6.86 -7.90
CA TYR A 13 -29.54 -7.29 -6.64
C TYR A 13 -29.20 -6.38 -5.44
N PRO A 14 -30.08 -6.27 -4.44
CA PRO A 14 -29.83 -5.44 -3.26
C PRO A 14 -28.68 -6.00 -2.41
N ALA A 15 -27.77 -5.13 -1.98
CA ALA A 15 -26.70 -5.48 -1.05
C ALA A 15 -27.29 -5.75 0.35
N TYR A 16 -26.79 -6.78 1.04
CA TYR A 16 -27.03 -6.87 2.48
C TYR A 16 -26.07 -5.93 3.22
N GLU A 17 -26.41 -5.60 4.47
CA GLU A 17 -25.61 -4.69 5.29
C GLU A 17 -24.18 -5.22 5.50
N GLY A 18 -23.17 -4.38 5.22
CA GLY A 18 -21.77 -4.78 5.30
C GLY A 18 -21.24 -5.63 4.13
N LYS A 19 -22.00 -5.83 3.04
CA LYS A 19 -21.55 -6.60 1.87
C LYS A 19 -20.30 -6.01 1.19
N ALA A 20 -20.22 -4.69 1.10
CA ALA A 20 -19.12 -3.95 0.46
C ALA A 20 -18.63 -2.83 1.40
N PRO A 21 -17.93 -3.18 2.49
CA PRO A 21 -17.54 -2.23 3.54
C PRO A 21 -16.50 -1.20 3.06
N TYR A 22 -15.93 -1.42 1.88
CA TYR A 22 -14.99 -0.54 1.19
C TYR A 22 -15.63 0.49 0.27
N THR A 23 -16.93 0.37 0.00
CA THR A 23 -17.64 1.31 -0.87
C THR A 23 -18.08 2.53 -0.07
N VAL A 24 -17.78 3.72 -0.58
CA VAL A 24 -18.30 4.99 -0.03
C VAL A 24 -19.22 5.69 -1.02
N GLY A 25 -20.21 6.40 -0.48
CA GLY A 25 -21.01 7.35 -1.24
C GLY A 25 -20.33 8.72 -1.27
N LEU A 26 -20.23 9.34 -2.45
CA LEU A 26 -19.65 10.66 -2.63
C LEU A 26 -20.72 11.64 -3.10
N SER A 27 -21.13 12.53 -2.21
CA SER A 27 -22.06 13.60 -2.52
C SER A 27 -21.29 14.88 -2.82
N PHE A 28 -21.29 15.26 -4.10
CA PHE A 28 -20.76 16.54 -4.56
C PHE A 28 -21.89 17.56 -4.68
N ASN A 29 -21.56 18.83 -4.92
CA ASN A 29 -22.57 19.85 -5.15
C ASN A 29 -23.20 19.69 -6.55
N GLY A 30 -24.27 18.91 -6.65
CA GLY A 30 -25.07 18.73 -7.86
C GLY A 30 -24.95 17.36 -8.53
N TRP A 31 -24.09 16.47 -8.04
CA TRP A 31 -24.00 15.09 -8.54
C TRP A 31 -23.54 14.11 -7.46
N TRP A 32 -23.68 12.83 -7.76
CA TRP A 32 -23.32 11.72 -6.89
C TRP A 32 -22.36 10.78 -7.61
N CYS A 33 -21.38 10.26 -6.87
CA CYS A 33 -20.46 9.22 -7.31
C CYS A 33 -20.25 8.18 -6.20
N GLY A 34 -19.58 7.08 -6.54
CA GLY A 34 -18.99 6.14 -5.61
C GLY A 34 -17.49 6.38 -5.42
N GLY A 35 -16.94 5.70 -4.43
CA GLY A 35 -15.49 5.60 -4.21
C GLY A 35 -15.14 4.34 -3.43
N SER A 36 -13.83 4.09 -3.33
CA SER A 36 -13.25 2.92 -2.68
C SER A 36 -12.32 3.36 -1.56
N ILE A 37 -12.50 2.85 -0.35
CA ILE A 37 -11.54 3.04 0.74
C ILE A 37 -10.31 2.20 0.43
N ILE A 38 -9.16 2.84 0.21
CA ILE A 38 -7.90 2.13 -0.06
C ILE A 38 -6.95 2.18 1.15
N ALA A 39 -7.05 3.22 1.99
CA ALA A 39 -6.27 3.37 3.22
C ALA A 39 -7.06 4.18 4.26
N HIS A 40 -6.50 4.34 5.46
CA HIS A 40 -7.14 5.05 6.58
C HIS A 40 -7.50 6.50 6.22
N ASP A 41 -6.72 7.16 5.37
CA ASP A 41 -6.86 8.55 4.98
C ASP A 41 -7.03 8.74 3.47
N TRP A 42 -7.36 7.66 2.72
CA TRP A 42 -7.50 7.70 1.26
C TRP A 42 -8.73 6.98 0.72
N VAL A 43 -9.48 7.72 -0.09
CA VAL A 43 -10.53 7.19 -0.98
C VAL A 43 -10.09 7.33 -2.43
N LEU A 44 -10.22 6.26 -3.22
CA LEU A 44 -10.02 6.24 -4.66
C LEU A 44 -11.36 6.40 -5.39
N THR A 45 -11.40 7.24 -6.42
CA THR A 45 -12.60 7.49 -7.24
C THR A 45 -12.20 7.87 -8.68
N ALA A 46 -13.15 8.24 -9.52
CA ALA A 46 -12.90 8.70 -10.89
C ALA A 46 -12.51 10.19 -10.92
N ALA A 47 -11.67 10.59 -11.89
CA ALA A 47 -11.28 11.99 -12.05
C ALA A 47 -12.45 12.88 -12.45
N HIS A 48 -13.38 12.37 -13.26
CA HIS A 48 -14.56 13.15 -13.64
C HIS A 48 -15.50 13.44 -12.46
N CYS A 49 -15.44 12.67 -11.37
CA CYS A 49 -16.23 12.92 -10.16
C CYS A 49 -15.72 14.13 -9.37
N THR A 50 -14.40 14.32 -9.28
CA THR A 50 -13.78 15.41 -8.52
C THR A 50 -13.55 16.67 -9.36
N ASN A 51 -13.61 16.56 -10.69
CA ASN A 51 -13.38 17.68 -11.59
C ASN A 51 -14.37 18.83 -11.38
N GLY A 52 -13.85 20.01 -11.05
CA GLY A 52 -14.66 21.21 -10.83
C GLY A 52 -15.45 21.24 -9.52
N ALA A 53 -15.36 20.21 -8.69
CA ALA A 53 -15.99 20.20 -7.37
C ALA A 53 -15.21 21.10 -6.38
N SER A 54 -15.94 21.87 -5.57
CA SER A 54 -15.36 22.65 -4.46
C SER A 54 -15.13 21.82 -3.19
N SER A 55 -15.94 20.77 -3.01
CA SER A 55 -15.97 19.94 -1.81
C SER A 55 -16.76 18.66 -2.05
N VAL A 56 -16.61 17.68 -1.16
CA VAL A 56 -17.37 16.43 -1.15
C VAL A 56 -17.75 16.05 0.26
N THR A 57 -18.95 15.51 0.43
CA THR A 57 -19.34 14.76 1.64
C THR A 57 -19.25 13.27 1.34
N ILE A 58 -18.44 12.56 2.13
CA ILE A 58 -18.14 11.14 2.00
C ILE A 58 -18.99 10.37 3.03
N TYR A 59 -19.74 9.38 2.56
CA TYR A 59 -20.65 8.55 3.34
C TYR A 59 -20.03 7.16 3.56
N TYR A 60 -19.62 6.86 4.79
CA TYR A 60 -18.95 5.60 5.15
C TYR A 60 -19.93 4.57 5.74
N GLY A 61 -19.78 3.30 5.33
CA GLY A 61 -20.58 2.18 5.87
C GLY A 61 -22.08 2.31 5.60
N ALA A 62 -22.47 3.08 4.58
CA ALA A 62 -23.85 3.25 4.18
C ALA A 62 -24.32 2.00 3.44
N THR A 63 -25.50 1.47 3.80
CA THR A 63 -26.27 0.57 2.93
C THR A 63 -27.43 1.32 2.29
N TRP A 64 -28.07 2.20 3.07
CA TRP A 64 -28.94 3.24 2.56
C TRP A 64 -28.11 4.48 2.27
N ARG A 65 -28.18 4.99 1.02
CA ARG A 65 -27.28 5.97 0.40
C ARG A 65 -26.92 7.16 1.29
N THR A 66 -27.92 7.72 1.98
CA THR A 66 -27.78 8.90 2.84
C THR A 66 -27.86 8.59 4.34
N ASN A 67 -27.79 7.32 4.73
CA ASN A 67 -27.77 6.85 6.12
C ASN A 67 -26.48 6.05 6.35
N ALA A 68 -25.39 6.80 6.47
CA ALA A 68 -24.04 6.30 6.73
C ALA A 68 -23.83 6.08 8.24
N GLN A 69 -22.84 5.25 8.58
CA GLN A 69 -22.36 5.12 9.96
C GLN A 69 -21.77 6.45 10.45
N PHE A 70 -21.03 7.14 9.57
CA PHE A 70 -20.54 8.50 9.78
C PHE A 70 -20.19 9.14 8.43
N THR A 71 -19.94 10.45 8.45
CA THR A 71 -19.58 11.22 7.25
C THR A 71 -18.37 12.11 7.48
N HIS A 72 -17.51 12.24 6.48
CA HIS A 72 -16.49 13.29 6.43
C HIS A 72 -16.81 14.29 5.32
N SER A 73 -16.45 15.56 5.50
CA SER A 73 -16.51 16.56 4.44
C SER A 73 -15.14 17.19 4.24
N VAL A 74 -14.68 17.21 2.99
CA VAL A 74 -13.37 17.77 2.63
C VAL A 74 -13.49 18.71 1.44
N GLY A 75 -12.67 19.75 1.43
CA GLY A 75 -12.56 20.69 0.31
C GLY A 75 -11.65 20.18 -0.81
N SER A 76 -11.73 20.82 -1.97
CA SER A 76 -11.01 20.44 -3.19
C SER A 76 -9.48 20.42 -3.08
N GLY A 77 -8.90 21.11 -2.09
CA GLY A 77 -7.47 21.00 -1.76
C GLY A 77 -7.02 19.60 -1.33
N ASN A 78 -7.97 18.67 -1.07
CA ASN A 78 -7.69 17.26 -0.78
C ASN A 78 -7.90 16.34 -1.99
N PHE A 79 -8.21 16.88 -3.17
CA PHE A 79 -8.40 16.09 -4.37
C PHE A 79 -7.09 16.02 -5.15
N ILE A 80 -6.68 14.81 -5.52
CA ILE A 80 -5.52 14.58 -6.37
C ILE A 80 -6.00 13.85 -7.61
N GLN A 81 -6.25 14.62 -8.67
CA GLN A 81 -6.66 14.08 -9.96
C GLN A 81 -5.43 13.66 -10.76
N ASN A 82 -5.55 12.57 -11.54
CA ASN A 82 -4.48 12.18 -12.44
C ASN A 82 -4.24 13.28 -13.49
N HIS A 83 -3.02 13.83 -13.53
CA HIS A 83 -2.67 14.96 -14.40
C HIS A 83 -2.80 14.64 -15.90
N ASN A 84 -2.88 13.37 -16.28
CA ASN A 84 -3.07 12.94 -17.66
C ASN A 84 -4.56 12.85 -18.05
N TRP A 85 -5.50 13.17 -17.17
CA TRP A 85 -6.91 13.36 -17.50
C TRP A 85 -7.14 14.74 -18.14
N PRO A 86 -8.03 14.91 -19.15
CA PRO A 86 -8.98 13.94 -19.69
C PRO A 86 -8.46 13.12 -20.89
N ASN A 87 -7.14 12.96 -21.07
CA ASN A 87 -6.64 12.19 -22.20
C ASN A 87 -7.26 10.78 -22.19
N HIS A 88 -7.82 10.36 -23.33
CA HIS A 88 -8.63 9.16 -23.51
C HIS A 88 -7.88 7.82 -23.30
N ASN A 89 -6.80 7.79 -22.51
CA ASN A 89 -5.94 6.65 -22.28
C ASN A 89 -6.31 5.84 -21.02
N GLY A 90 -7.51 6.06 -20.47
CA GLY A 90 -7.95 5.43 -19.21
C GLY A 90 -7.37 6.08 -17.95
N ASN A 91 -7.15 7.39 -17.97
CA ASN A 91 -6.64 8.15 -16.81
C ASN A 91 -7.75 8.72 -15.91
N ASP A 92 -8.96 8.17 -15.99
CA ASP A 92 -10.11 8.66 -15.22
C ASP A 92 -10.07 8.13 -13.80
N ILE A 93 -9.14 8.70 -13.00
CA ILE A 93 -8.84 8.30 -11.62
C ILE A 93 -8.42 9.50 -10.78
N SER A 94 -8.89 9.53 -9.53
CA SER A 94 -8.59 10.57 -8.54
C SER A 94 -8.51 9.96 -7.15
N LEU A 95 -7.65 10.54 -6.32
CA LEU A 95 -7.62 10.30 -4.90
C LEU A 95 -8.32 11.44 -4.16
N ILE A 96 -8.95 11.12 -3.04
CA ILE A 96 -9.48 12.08 -2.07
C ILE A 96 -8.81 11.77 -0.74
N ARG A 97 -8.02 12.72 -0.23
CA ARG A 97 -7.51 12.65 1.14
C ARG A 97 -8.64 12.94 2.11
N THR A 98 -8.83 12.08 3.10
CA THR A 98 -9.90 12.15 4.09
C THR A 98 -9.30 12.11 5.50
N PRO A 99 -9.97 12.63 6.53
CA PRO A 99 -9.57 12.38 7.91
C PRO A 99 -9.48 10.87 8.18
N HIS A 100 -8.60 10.49 9.12
CA HIS A 100 -8.36 9.08 9.51
C HIS A 100 -9.67 8.34 9.79
N VAL A 101 -9.78 7.12 9.27
CA VAL A 101 -10.91 6.21 9.44
C VAL A 101 -10.43 4.89 10.04
N ASP A 102 -10.98 4.50 11.18
CA ASP A 102 -10.73 3.18 11.76
C ASP A 102 -11.56 2.09 11.05
N PHE A 103 -10.93 0.93 10.84
CA PHE A 103 -11.56 -0.17 10.13
C PHE A 103 -12.28 -1.15 11.07
N TRP A 104 -13.46 -1.59 10.64
CA TRP A 104 -14.30 -2.58 11.29
C TRP A 104 -15.25 -3.22 10.26
N HIS A 105 -16.17 -4.10 10.68
CA HIS A 105 -16.96 -4.91 9.76
C HIS A 105 -17.87 -4.11 8.79
N MET A 106 -18.22 -2.87 9.10
CA MET A 106 -19.02 -2.00 8.23
C MET A 106 -18.20 -1.03 7.37
N VAL A 107 -16.97 -0.72 7.78
CA VAL A 107 -16.09 0.25 7.14
C VAL A 107 -14.70 -0.34 7.10
N ASN A 108 -14.24 -0.75 5.93
CA ASN A 108 -12.94 -1.39 5.78
C ASN A 108 -12.34 -1.10 4.41
N LYS A 109 -11.04 -1.20 4.26
CA LYS A 109 -10.38 -1.00 2.96
C LYS A 109 -10.58 -2.17 2.01
N VAL A 110 -10.49 -1.89 0.71
CA VAL A 110 -10.29 -2.90 -0.34
C VAL A 110 -8.81 -3.06 -0.64
N GLU A 111 -8.38 -4.26 -1.02
CA GLU A 111 -6.99 -4.51 -1.38
C GLU A 111 -6.68 -3.98 -2.79
N LEU A 112 -5.52 -3.36 -2.95
CA LEU A 112 -5.00 -3.03 -4.27
C LEU A 112 -4.25 -4.23 -4.85
N PRO A 113 -4.29 -4.43 -6.17
CA PRO A 113 -3.48 -5.44 -6.84
C PRO A 113 -1.98 -5.32 -6.55
N SER A 114 -1.35 -6.49 -6.54
CA SER A 114 0.02 -6.72 -6.94
C SER A 114 0.73 -5.67 -7.78
N PHE A 115 1.91 -5.14 -7.41
CA PHE A 115 2.77 -4.58 -8.47
C PHE A 115 3.21 -5.67 -9.47
N ASN A 116 3.28 -6.93 -9.05
CA ASN A 116 3.46 -8.06 -9.99
C ASN A 116 2.25 -8.28 -10.89
N ASP A 117 1.06 -7.81 -10.48
CA ASP A 117 -0.18 -7.85 -11.26
C ASP A 117 -0.30 -6.66 -12.24
N ARG A 118 0.69 -5.75 -12.36
CA ARG A 118 0.59 -4.49 -13.14
C ARG A 118 0.20 -4.64 -14.62
N TYR A 119 0.53 -5.78 -15.22
CA TYR A 119 0.16 -6.12 -16.61
C TYR A 119 -1.04 -7.08 -16.70
N ASN A 120 -1.62 -7.47 -15.57
CA ASN A 120 -2.78 -8.33 -15.54
C ASN A 120 -4.04 -7.53 -15.91
N MET A 121 -4.74 -8.00 -16.95
CA MET A 121 -6.00 -7.44 -17.45
C MET A 121 -7.22 -8.12 -16.82
N TYR A 122 -7.03 -9.26 -16.14
CA TYR A 122 -8.06 -10.08 -15.52
C TYR A 122 -9.13 -10.60 -16.49
N ASP A 123 -8.77 -10.78 -17.75
CA ASP A 123 -9.67 -11.29 -18.80
C ASP A 123 -10.32 -12.62 -18.37
N GLY A 124 -11.65 -12.68 -18.42
CA GLY A 124 -12.47 -13.84 -18.06
C GLY A 124 -12.81 -13.97 -16.57
N TRP A 125 -12.22 -13.15 -15.70
CA TRP A 125 -12.47 -13.19 -14.26
C TRP A 125 -13.82 -12.54 -13.92
N TRP A 126 -14.40 -12.95 -12.80
CA TRP A 126 -15.64 -12.38 -12.29
C TRP A 126 -15.38 -11.40 -11.16
N ALA A 127 -16.08 -10.28 -11.21
CA ALA A 127 -15.99 -9.20 -10.25
C ALA A 127 -17.39 -8.69 -9.88
N VAL A 128 -17.48 -8.03 -8.74
CA VAL A 128 -18.69 -7.36 -8.29
C VAL A 128 -18.48 -5.85 -8.32
N ALA A 129 -19.48 -5.14 -8.83
CA ALA A 129 -19.61 -3.70 -8.66
C ALA A 129 -20.81 -3.41 -7.76
N CYS A 130 -20.61 -2.58 -6.74
CA CYS A 130 -21.66 -2.18 -5.80
C CYS A 130 -21.73 -0.66 -5.66
N GLY A 131 -22.94 -0.10 -5.63
CA GLY A 131 -23.14 1.33 -5.57
C GLY A 131 -24.61 1.75 -5.52
N TRP A 132 -24.84 3.04 -5.82
CA TRP A 132 -26.16 3.66 -5.83
C TRP A 132 -26.44 4.40 -7.14
N GLY A 133 -25.87 3.94 -8.24
CA GLY A 133 -26.21 4.39 -9.57
C GLY A 133 -27.66 4.06 -9.94
N ILE A 134 -28.21 4.84 -10.87
CA ILE A 134 -29.56 4.63 -11.40
C ILE A 134 -29.70 3.21 -11.95
N THR A 135 -30.89 2.63 -11.82
CA THR A 135 -31.10 1.20 -12.11
C THR A 135 -31.76 0.95 -13.46
N SER A 136 -32.01 2.02 -14.20
CA SER A 136 -32.58 2.04 -15.55
C SER A 136 -32.25 3.39 -16.18
N ASP A 137 -32.19 3.45 -17.51
CA ASP A 137 -31.98 4.70 -18.24
C ASP A 137 -33.07 5.74 -17.89
N GLY A 138 -32.66 6.95 -17.51
CA GLY A 138 -33.56 8.02 -17.06
C GLY A 138 -34.24 7.79 -15.70
N GLY A 139 -33.86 6.74 -14.96
CA GLY A 139 -34.41 6.43 -13.64
C GLY A 139 -33.86 7.33 -12.51
N SER A 140 -34.40 7.16 -11.31
CA SER A 140 -33.90 7.80 -10.09
C SER A 140 -32.83 6.95 -9.41
N GLN A 141 -31.91 7.59 -8.67
CA GLN A 141 -30.93 6.89 -7.85
C GLN A 141 -31.63 6.05 -6.78
N PRO A 142 -31.26 4.77 -6.61
CA PRO A 142 -31.81 3.95 -5.54
C PRO A 142 -31.29 4.42 -4.19
N ASP A 143 -32.15 4.36 -3.18
CA ASP A 143 -31.71 4.60 -1.81
C ASP A 143 -30.93 3.43 -1.24
N TRP A 144 -31.33 2.19 -1.56
CA TRP A 144 -30.64 0.99 -1.09
C TRP A 144 -29.49 0.63 -2.04
N MET A 145 -28.32 0.31 -1.50
CA MET A 145 -27.14 -0.10 -2.28
C MET A 145 -27.45 -1.36 -3.07
N GLN A 146 -26.96 -1.40 -4.29
CA GLN A 146 -27.16 -2.50 -5.21
C GLN A 146 -25.81 -3.05 -5.64
N CYS A 147 -25.80 -4.31 -6.06
CA CYS A 147 -24.63 -4.95 -6.61
C CYS A 147 -24.97 -5.71 -7.89
N VAL A 148 -23.96 -5.88 -8.73
CA VAL A 148 -24.03 -6.68 -9.95
C VAL A 148 -22.72 -7.44 -10.13
N ASP A 149 -22.83 -8.71 -10.48
CA ASP A 149 -21.69 -9.55 -10.83
C ASP A 149 -21.45 -9.45 -12.35
N LEU A 150 -20.21 -9.14 -12.72
CA LEU A 150 -19.80 -8.78 -14.07
C LEU A 150 -18.56 -9.59 -14.43
N GLN A 151 -18.54 -10.11 -15.66
CA GLN A 151 -17.36 -10.79 -16.20
C GLN A 151 -16.48 -9.78 -16.92
N ILE A 152 -15.20 -9.77 -16.56
CA ILE A 152 -14.17 -8.95 -17.22
C ILE A 152 -13.89 -9.56 -18.59
N ILE A 153 -13.92 -8.73 -19.63
CA ILE A 153 -13.65 -9.14 -21.01
C ILE A 153 -12.38 -8.49 -21.52
N SER A 154 -11.73 -9.17 -22.47
CA SER A 154 -10.54 -8.61 -23.12
C SER A 154 -10.85 -7.32 -23.87
N ASN A 155 -9.87 -6.42 -23.96
CA ASN A 155 -9.97 -5.22 -24.77
C ASN A 155 -10.21 -5.53 -26.27
N GLY A 156 -9.81 -6.72 -26.73
CA GLY A 156 -10.12 -7.21 -28.09
C GLY A 156 -11.60 -7.58 -28.30
N GLN A 157 -12.32 -7.97 -27.25
CA GLN A 157 -13.78 -8.14 -27.31
C GLN A 157 -14.47 -6.79 -27.20
N CYS A 158 -14.00 -5.92 -26.30
CA CYS A 158 -14.53 -4.57 -26.13
C CYS A 158 -14.40 -3.73 -27.42
N SER A 159 -13.31 -3.94 -28.17
CA SER A 159 -13.05 -3.20 -29.41
C SER A 159 -13.98 -3.52 -30.56
N GLN A 160 -14.71 -4.64 -30.50
CA GLN A 160 -15.75 -4.97 -31.47
C GLN A 160 -16.93 -3.99 -31.37
N THR A 161 -17.11 -3.34 -30.21
CA THR A 161 -18.16 -2.33 -30.00
C THR A 161 -17.61 -0.90 -30.13
N TYR A 162 -16.45 -0.62 -29.53
CA TYR A 162 -15.96 0.75 -29.34
C TYR A 162 -14.66 1.07 -30.08
N GLY A 163 -14.14 0.15 -30.90
CA GLY A 163 -12.80 0.27 -31.49
C GLY A 163 -11.68 0.06 -30.47
N ASN A 164 -10.43 0.27 -30.86
CA ASN A 164 -9.28 -0.02 -30.00
C ASN A 164 -9.36 0.70 -28.65
N GLN A 165 -9.31 -0.08 -27.57
CA GLN A 165 -9.30 0.44 -26.22
C GLN A 165 -7.87 0.61 -25.70
N PRO A 166 -7.55 1.74 -25.04
CA PRO A 166 -6.25 1.94 -24.42
C PRO A 166 -5.98 0.91 -23.32
N GLU A 167 -4.70 0.66 -23.04
CA GLU A 167 -4.32 -0.27 -21.98
C GLU A 167 -4.80 0.16 -20.59
N GLY A 168 -5.03 1.45 -20.34
CA GLY A 168 -5.56 1.95 -19.06
C GLY A 168 -7.04 1.65 -18.82
N ILE A 169 -7.73 1.00 -19.77
CA ILE A 169 -9.14 0.63 -19.67
C ILE A 169 -9.27 -0.88 -19.47
N LEU A 170 -10.21 -1.25 -18.59
CA LEU A 170 -10.73 -2.59 -18.40
C LEU A 170 -12.21 -2.58 -18.78
N CYS A 171 -12.65 -3.55 -19.58
CA CYS A 171 -14.06 -3.68 -19.97
C CYS A 171 -14.73 -4.86 -19.30
N VAL A 172 -16.04 -4.75 -19.08
CA VAL A 172 -16.88 -5.85 -18.60
C VAL A 172 -18.01 -6.14 -19.57
N ALA A 173 -18.39 -7.41 -19.67
CA ALA A 173 -19.59 -7.81 -20.40
C ALA A 173 -20.85 -7.52 -19.57
N THR A 174 -21.87 -6.98 -20.22
CA THR A 174 -23.12 -6.56 -19.58
C THR A 174 -24.35 -7.24 -20.22
N PRO A 175 -24.36 -8.57 -20.41
CA PRO A 175 -25.46 -9.24 -21.10
C PRO A 175 -26.79 -8.95 -20.42
N SER A 176 -27.86 -8.85 -21.22
CA SER A 176 -29.20 -8.52 -20.74
C SER A 176 -29.29 -7.18 -19.98
N GLY A 177 -28.39 -6.24 -20.30
CA GLY A 177 -28.37 -4.91 -19.68
C GLY A 177 -27.90 -4.92 -18.23
N LYS A 178 -27.21 -5.97 -17.76
CA LYS A 178 -26.59 -5.99 -16.43
C LYS A 178 -25.35 -5.10 -16.38
N SER A 179 -25.46 -3.90 -15.82
CA SER A 179 -24.34 -2.94 -15.82
C SER A 179 -24.38 -1.96 -14.66
N THR A 180 -23.23 -1.34 -14.36
CA THR A 180 -23.16 -0.06 -13.64
C THR A 180 -23.87 1.05 -14.41
N CYS A 181 -24.28 2.13 -13.75
CA CYS A 181 -24.89 3.28 -14.42
C CYS A 181 -24.54 4.61 -13.75
N SER A 182 -25.15 5.71 -14.23
CA SER A 182 -24.95 7.06 -13.68
C SER A 182 -25.15 7.08 -12.16
N GLY A 183 -24.13 7.52 -11.43
CA GLY A 183 -24.09 7.50 -9.96
C GLY A 183 -23.23 6.38 -9.36
N ASP A 184 -22.90 5.33 -10.13
CA ASP A 184 -21.87 4.34 -9.76
C ASP A 184 -20.45 4.81 -10.15
N SER A 185 -20.35 5.88 -10.94
CA SER A 185 -19.10 6.54 -11.34
C SER A 185 -18.13 6.67 -10.18
N GLY A 186 -16.88 6.27 -10.38
CA GLY A 186 -15.85 6.26 -9.34
C GLY A 186 -15.93 5.10 -8.34
N GLY A 187 -17.01 4.32 -8.36
CA GLY A 187 -17.19 3.16 -7.50
C GLY A 187 -16.27 1.97 -7.84
N PRO A 188 -16.17 1.00 -6.93
CA PRO A 188 -15.25 -0.14 -7.07
C PRO A 188 -15.78 -1.24 -7.99
N LEU A 189 -14.88 -1.83 -8.78
CA LEU A 189 -15.01 -3.18 -9.34
C LEU A 189 -14.02 -4.12 -8.65
N VAL A 190 -14.53 -5.06 -7.86
CA VAL A 190 -13.74 -5.93 -6.98
C VAL A 190 -13.85 -7.39 -7.38
N LEU A 191 -12.73 -8.08 -7.52
CA LEU A 191 -12.73 -9.52 -7.82
C LEU A 191 -13.45 -10.32 -6.71
N HIS A 192 -14.22 -11.33 -7.10
CA HIS A 192 -14.75 -12.29 -6.12
C HIS A 192 -13.63 -13.04 -5.40
N ASP A 193 -12.57 -13.37 -6.14
CA ASP A 193 -11.40 -14.05 -5.60
C ASP A 193 -10.38 -13.02 -5.11
N GLY A 194 -10.16 -12.98 -3.79
CA GLY A 194 -9.09 -12.20 -3.16
C GLY A 194 -9.41 -10.73 -2.89
N ASN A 195 -10.65 -10.26 -3.05
CA ASN A 195 -11.10 -8.91 -2.66
C ASN A 195 -10.22 -7.76 -3.20
N LYS A 196 -9.70 -7.92 -4.43
CA LYS A 196 -8.83 -6.94 -5.09
C LYS A 196 -9.62 -5.95 -5.93
N LEU A 197 -9.36 -4.66 -5.75
CA LEU A 197 -9.91 -3.57 -6.56
C LEU A 197 -9.21 -3.52 -7.92
N VAL A 198 -9.88 -3.98 -8.98
CA VAL A 198 -9.28 -4.09 -10.32
C VAL A 198 -9.74 -2.99 -11.28
N GLY A 199 -10.88 -2.35 -10.98
CA GLY A 199 -11.44 -1.28 -11.78
C GLY A 199 -12.07 -0.17 -10.95
N VAL A 200 -12.07 1.04 -11.50
CA VAL A 200 -12.85 2.20 -11.04
C VAL A 200 -13.89 2.53 -12.10
N THR A 201 -15.17 2.55 -11.75
CA THR A 201 -16.27 2.80 -12.70
C THR A 201 -16.06 4.12 -13.43
N SER A 202 -15.95 4.09 -14.77
CA SER A 202 -15.61 5.29 -15.56
C SER A 202 -16.74 5.67 -16.52
N TRP A 203 -17.20 4.74 -17.37
CA TRP A 203 -18.20 5.05 -18.39
C TRP A 203 -19.06 3.84 -18.78
N VAL A 204 -20.21 4.15 -19.37
CA VAL A 204 -21.16 3.19 -19.95
C VAL A 204 -21.43 3.56 -21.41
N SER A 205 -22.15 2.71 -22.15
CA SER A 205 -22.51 2.99 -23.54
C SER A 205 -23.32 4.29 -23.70
N GLY A 206 -23.06 5.04 -24.77
CA GLY A 206 -23.90 6.18 -25.16
C GLY A 206 -25.35 5.79 -25.52
N ASN A 207 -25.60 4.50 -25.77
CA ASN A 207 -26.95 3.95 -25.97
C ASN A 207 -27.70 3.66 -24.66
N GLY A 208 -27.09 3.93 -23.51
CA GLY A 208 -27.65 3.65 -22.18
C GLY A 208 -27.02 2.44 -21.49
N CYS A 209 -27.18 2.36 -20.17
CA CYS A 209 -26.64 1.27 -19.36
C CYS A 209 -27.48 -0.02 -19.46
N THR A 210 -28.69 0.05 -20.01
CA THR A 210 -29.56 -1.13 -20.26
C THR A 210 -29.31 -1.78 -21.62
N ALA A 211 -28.49 -1.17 -22.50
CA ALA A 211 -28.32 -1.57 -23.90
C ALA A 211 -27.65 -2.94 -24.10
N GLY A 212 -27.05 -3.51 -23.06
CA GLY A 212 -26.33 -4.77 -23.14
C GLY A 212 -24.93 -4.67 -23.76
N LEU A 213 -24.43 -3.45 -23.94
CA LEU A 213 -23.12 -3.16 -24.51
C LEU A 213 -22.05 -3.00 -23.40
N PRO A 214 -20.79 -3.42 -23.65
CA PRO A 214 -19.76 -3.42 -22.62
C PRO A 214 -19.62 -2.08 -21.91
N SER A 215 -19.27 -2.11 -20.62
CA SER A 215 -19.00 -0.90 -19.83
C SER A 215 -17.53 -0.84 -19.44
N GLY A 216 -17.02 0.38 -19.27
CA GLY A 216 -15.59 0.64 -19.11
C GLY A 216 -15.22 1.16 -17.74
N PHE A 217 -14.10 0.64 -17.25
CA PHE A 217 -13.50 0.96 -15.96
C PHE A 217 -12.07 1.46 -16.19
N THR A 218 -11.63 2.42 -15.39
CA THR A 218 -10.20 2.71 -15.28
C THR A 218 -9.50 1.52 -14.63
N ARG A 219 -8.54 0.92 -15.32
CA ARG A 219 -7.83 -0.29 -14.88
C ARG A 219 -6.83 0.06 -13.78
N VAL A 220 -7.06 -0.44 -12.57
CA VAL A 220 -6.27 -0.09 -11.38
C VAL A 220 -4.81 -0.56 -11.51
N THR A 221 -4.56 -1.72 -12.12
CA THR A 221 -3.21 -2.24 -12.34
C THR A 221 -2.34 -1.30 -13.20
N ALA A 222 -2.95 -0.48 -14.05
CA ALA A 222 -2.25 0.52 -14.86
C ALA A 222 -1.85 1.79 -14.08
N HIS A 223 -2.45 1.99 -12.90
CA HIS A 223 -2.30 3.21 -12.09
C HIS A 223 -1.65 2.96 -10.73
N LEU A 224 -1.09 1.77 -10.48
CA LEU A 224 -0.47 1.44 -9.19
C LEU A 224 0.69 2.39 -8.83
N ASP A 225 1.52 2.76 -9.80
CA ASP A 225 2.59 3.75 -9.59
C ASP A 225 2.02 5.13 -9.24
N TRP A 226 1.00 5.58 -9.96
CA TRP A 226 0.35 6.87 -9.69
C TRP A 226 -0.33 6.89 -8.31
N ILE A 227 -1.02 5.81 -7.92
CA ILE A 227 -1.62 5.68 -6.59
C ILE A 227 -0.53 5.75 -5.52
N ARG A 228 0.58 5.01 -5.68
CA ARG A 228 1.74 5.05 -4.76
C ARG A 228 2.27 6.46 -4.60
N ASP A 229 2.59 7.12 -5.70
CA ASP A 229 3.33 8.38 -5.69
C ASP A 229 2.52 9.51 -5.05
N ASN A 230 1.18 9.41 -5.09
CA ASN A 230 0.28 10.43 -4.56
C ASN A 230 -0.29 10.12 -3.17
N SER A 231 -0.34 8.84 -2.77
CA SER A 231 -0.90 8.42 -1.47
C SER A 231 0.13 7.89 -0.47
N GLY A 232 1.29 7.42 -0.94
CA GLY A 232 2.24 6.63 -0.15
C GLY A 232 1.75 5.22 0.20
N TYR A 233 0.55 4.83 -0.25
CA TYR A 233 -0.07 3.56 0.07
C TYR A 233 0.22 2.49 -1.00
N THR A 234 1.21 1.64 -0.72
CA THR A 234 1.42 0.34 -1.41
C THR A 234 1.95 -0.70 -0.42
N HIS A 235 2.17 -1.95 -0.85
CA HIS A 235 2.80 -2.99 -0.01
C HIS A 235 4.16 -3.45 -0.57
N TRP A 236 4.79 -2.68 -1.46
CA TRP A 236 5.99 -3.10 -2.20
C TRP A 236 7.05 -2.01 -2.25
N VAL A 237 8.31 -2.44 -2.30
CA VAL A 237 9.51 -1.61 -2.37
C VAL A 237 10.11 -1.73 -3.77
N HIS A 238 10.34 -0.60 -4.45
CA HIS A 238 10.99 -0.55 -5.76
C HIS A 238 12.51 -0.45 -5.64
N ARG A 239 13.21 -0.67 -6.76
CA ARG A 239 14.67 -0.41 -6.83
C ARG A 239 15.01 1.03 -6.43
N ASN A 240 14.17 2.00 -6.77
CA ASN A 240 14.39 3.41 -6.44
C ASN A 240 14.11 3.73 -4.96
N ASP A 241 13.46 2.82 -4.23
CA ASP A 241 13.26 2.92 -2.78
C ASP A 241 14.49 2.41 -2.00
N MET A 242 15.44 1.76 -2.69
CA MET A 242 16.72 1.31 -2.13
C MET A 242 17.77 2.38 -2.37
N ILE A 243 18.15 3.09 -1.31
CA ILE A 243 19.13 4.17 -1.35
C ILE A 243 20.44 3.65 -0.77
N ASN A 244 21.39 3.33 -1.65
CA ASN A 244 22.71 2.85 -1.25
C ASN A 244 23.63 4.02 -0.90
N HIS A 245 24.42 3.88 0.16
CA HIS A 245 25.48 4.82 0.47
C HIS A 245 26.66 4.60 -0.50
N ASN A 246 27.13 5.67 -1.16
CA ASN A 246 28.15 5.55 -2.23
C ASN A 246 29.57 5.19 -1.76
N SER A 247 29.79 5.16 -0.44
CA SER A 247 31.12 5.06 0.18
C SER A 247 31.14 4.23 1.47
N ALA A 248 30.01 3.62 1.83
CA ALA A 248 29.89 2.80 3.02
C ALA A 248 28.89 1.67 2.74
N ASP A 249 29.04 0.55 3.42
CA ASP A 249 28.18 -0.62 3.23
C ASP A 249 26.93 -0.52 4.10
N ILE A 250 26.14 0.53 3.87
CA ILE A 250 24.85 0.80 4.51
C ILE A 250 23.87 1.27 3.44
N SER A 251 22.60 0.92 3.59
CA SER A 251 21.53 1.37 2.71
C SER A 251 20.28 1.73 3.52
N LEU A 252 19.45 2.61 2.94
CA LEU A 252 18.10 2.88 3.42
C LEU A 252 17.12 2.21 2.47
N ILE A 253 16.05 1.67 3.05
CA ILE A 253 14.92 1.14 2.29
C ILE A 253 13.70 1.97 2.66
N ARG A 254 13.16 2.69 1.69
CA ARG A 254 11.87 3.37 1.85
C ARG A 254 10.77 2.32 1.81
N ILE A 255 10.17 2.06 2.96
CA ILE A 255 9.05 1.13 3.07
C ILE A 255 7.72 1.90 2.98
N PRO A 256 6.64 1.25 2.54
CA PRO A 256 5.30 1.83 2.65
C PRO A 256 4.86 2.01 4.10
N HIS A 257 3.68 2.59 4.29
CA HIS A 257 3.09 2.75 5.62
C HIS A 257 3.05 1.43 6.40
N VAL A 258 3.51 1.47 7.65
CA VAL A 258 3.45 0.35 8.60
C VAL A 258 2.65 0.78 9.82
N ASP A 259 1.60 0.04 10.12
CA ASP A 259 0.86 0.20 11.37
C ASP A 259 1.70 -0.39 12.52
N PHE A 260 2.12 0.47 13.46
CA PHE A 260 2.87 0.03 14.63
C PHE A 260 1.96 -0.56 15.71
N TRP A 261 2.40 -1.64 16.32
CA TRP A 261 1.73 -2.33 17.43
C TRP A 261 2.77 -3.06 18.29
N HIS A 262 2.33 -3.85 19.27
CA HIS A 262 3.24 -4.45 20.25
C HIS A 262 4.25 -5.45 19.66
N MET A 263 4.00 -6.02 18.46
CA MET A 263 4.96 -6.89 17.77
C MET A 263 5.75 -6.21 16.64
N VAL A 264 5.26 -5.09 16.11
CA VAL A 264 5.94 -4.34 15.04
C VAL A 264 6.07 -2.90 15.49
N ASN A 265 7.29 -2.48 15.82
CA ASN A 265 7.55 -1.14 16.32
C ASN A 265 8.88 -0.60 15.79
N LYS A 266 9.05 0.71 15.85
CA LYS A 266 10.29 1.39 15.47
C LYS A 266 11.35 1.26 16.55
N VAL A 267 12.61 1.20 16.13
CA VAL A 267 13.78 1.46 16.98
C VAL A 267 14.17 2.93 16.87
N GLU A 268 14.60 3.55 17.95
CA GLU A 268 15.00 4.96 17.95
C GLU A 268 16.39 5.11 17.31
N LEU A 269 16.62 6.18 16.54
CA LEU A 269 17.95 6.54 16.07
C LEU A 269 18.69 7.36 17.15
N PRO A 270 20.02 7.22 17.28
CA PRO A 270 20.83 8.17 18.03
C PRO A 270 20.56 9.61 17.58
N SER A 271 20.51 10.53 18.54
CA SER A 271 20.31 11.94 18.23
C SER A 271 21.58 12.53 17.60
N TYR A 272 21.46 13.68 16.93
CA TYR A 272 22.64 14.37 16.41
C TYR A 272 23.65 14.77 17.50
N ASN A 273 23.21 14.89 18.76
CA ASN A 273 24.10 15.13 19.90
C ASN A 273 24.93 13.89 20.28
N ASP A 274 24.45 12.70 19.91
CA ASP A 274 25.15 11.42 20.12
C ASP A 274 26.18 11.12 19.02
N ARG A 275 26.37 12.00 18.02
CA ARG A 275 27.19 11.72 16.83
C ARG A 275 28.66 11.33 17.10
N TYR A 276 29.20 11.73 18.25
CA TYR A 276 30.55 11.35 18.69
C TYR A 276 30.57 10.27 19.78
N ASN A 277 29.40 9.73 20.15
CA ASN A 277 29.32 8.65 21.12
C ASN A 277 29.86 7.36 20.49
N SER A 278 30.91 6.80 21.09
CA SER A 278 31.52 5.54 20.67
C SER A 278 30.76 4.32 21.17
N TYR A 279 29.88 4.49 22.17
CA TYR A 279 29.19 3.43 22.89
C TYR A 279 30.14 2.41 23.55
N GLU A 280 31.42 2.75 23.71
CA GLU A 280 32.43 1.84 24.25
C GLU A 280 32.02 1.28 25.63
N ASN A 281 32.23 -0.03 25.82
CA ASN A 281 31.88 -0.80 27.01
C ASN A 281 30.38 -0.94 27.30
N SER A 282 29.51 -0.29 26.52
CA SER A 282 28.06 -0.48 26.61
C SER A 282 27.64 -1.84 26.05
N TRP A 283 26.51 -2.32 26.54
CA TRP A 283 25.88 -3.54 26.05
C TRP A 283 24.83 -3.20 24.99
N ALA A 284 24.77 -4.03 23.96
CA ALA A 284 23.79 -3.96 22.90
C ALA A 284 23.30 -5.36 22.53
N VAL A 285 22.10 -5.44 21.97
CA VAL A 285 21.53 -6.68 21.45
C VAL A 285 21.55 -6.65 19.93
N ALA A 286 22.00 -7.76 19.32
CA ALA A 286 21.81 -8.03 17.91
C ALA A 286 20.79 -9.15 17.76
N CYS A 287 19.84 -8.99 16.85
CA CYS A 287 18.81 -10.01 16.57
C CYS A 287 18.67 -10.25 15.07
N GLY A 288 18.39 -11.50 14.70
CA GLY A 288 18.20 -11.90 13.31
C GLY A 288 17.90 -13.39 13.13
N TRP A 289 17.83 -13.79 11.86
CA TRP A 289 17.65 -15.18 11.44
C TRP A 289 18.91 -15.70 10.72
N GLY A 290 20.07 -15.12 10.99
CA GLY A 290 21.34 -15.67 10.56
C GLY A 290 21.63 -17.02 11.22
N GLY A 291 22.61 -17.71 10.67
CA GLY A 291 23.06 -18.99 11.18
C GLY A 291 23.48 -18.92 12.65
N THR A 292 23.26 -20.00 13.40
CA THR A 292 23.63 -20.09 14.83
C THR A 292 25.04 -20.63 15.05
N TYR A 293 25.69 -21.10 13.98
CA TYR A 293 27.09 -21.55 13.93
C TYR A 293 27.61 -21.53 12.49
N ASP A 294 28.91 -21.75 12.29
CA ASP A 294 29.52 -21.70 10.97
C ASP A 294 28.93 -22.75 10.01
N GLY A 295 28.29 -22.28 8.93
CA GLY A 295 27.65 -23.13 7.92
C GLY A 295 26.31 -23.75 8.36
N SER A 296 25.69 -23.26 9.43
CA SER A 296 24.36 -23.74 9.85
C SER A 296 23.26 -23.38 8.84
N PRO A 297 22.14 -24.13 8.81
CA PRO A 297 20.91 -23.61 8.21
C PRO A 297 20.42 -22.36 8.96
N LEU A 298 19.55 -21.58 8.32
CA LEU A 298 18.88 -20.45 8.97
C LEU A 298 17.81 -20.98 9.95
N PRO A 299 17.72 -20.45 11.18
CA PRO A 299 16.71 -20.85 12.15
C PRO A 299 15.30 -20.37 11.74
N ASP A 300 14.26 -21.08 12.18
CA ASP A 300 12.85 -20.64 11.99
C ASP A 300 12.45 -19.52 12.96
N TRP A 301 13.11 -19.47 14.13
CA TRP A 301 12.82 -18.53 15.20
C TRP A 301 13.87 -17.44 15.27
N LEU A 302 13.44 -16.20 15.56
CA LEU A 302 14.34 -15.06 15.76
C LEU A 302 15.35 -15.39 16.87
N GLN A 303 16.63 -15.20 16.57
CA GLN A 303 17.72 -15.33 17.53
C GLN A 303 18.18 -13.95 17.97
N CYS A 304 18.63 -13.84 19.23
CA CYS A 304 19.18 -12.61 19.77
C CYS A 304 20.40 -12.92 20.64
N VAL A 305 21.37 -12.01 20.62
CA VAL A 305 22.61 -12.12 21.39
C VAL A 305 23.01 -10.76 21.96
N ASP A 306 23.37 -10.75 23.24
CA ASP A 306 23.94 -9.59 23.91
C ASP A 306 25.45 -9.52 23.65
N LEU A 307 25.89 -8.37 23.17
CA LEU A 307 27.25 -8.11 22.72
C LEU A 307 27.75 -6.81 23.36
N GLN A 308 29.00 -6.82 23.84
CA GLN A 308 29.61 -5.62 24.42
C GLN A 308 30.38 -4.86 23.32
N VAL A 309 30.10 -3.57 23.18
CA VAL A 309 30.82 -2.69 22.25
C VAL A 309 32.26 -2.49 22.74
N ILE A 310 33.22 -2.61 21.82
CA ILE A 310 34.65 -2.41 22.10
C ILE A 310 35.20 -1.21 21.36
N HIS A 311 36.30 -0.66 21.87
CA HIS A 311 36.98 0.45 21.22
C HIS A 311 37.54 0.03 19.86
N ASN A 312 37.52 0.95 18.87
CA ASN A 312 38.03 0.67 17.53
C ASN A 312 39.51 0.26 17.54
N SER A 313 40.32 0.76 18.48
CA SER A 313 41.73 0.35 18.61
C SER A 313 41.88 -1.10 19.08
N GLU A 314 40.97 -1.63 19.90
CA GLU A 314 40.95 -3.05 20.29
C GLU A 314 40.58 -3.90 19.06
N CYS A 315 39.54 -3.49 18.33
CA CYS A 315 39.12 -4.17 17.10
C CYS A 315 40.22 -4.17 16.01
N ALA A 316 40.95 -3.05 15.89
CA ALA A 316 42.05 -2.89 14.95
C ALA A 316 43.26 -3.78 15.26
N GLN A 317 43.40 -4.31 16.48
CA GLN A 317 44.42 -5.33 16.76
C GLN A 317 44.18 -6.61 15.94
N THR A 318 42.92 -6.90 15.59
CA THR A 318 42.54 -8.04 14.76
C THR A 318 42.50 -7.67 13.27
N TYR A 319 41.89 -6.54 12.93
CA TYR A 319 41.56 -6.20 11.52
C TYR A 319 42.40 -5.08 10.90
N GLY A 320 43.30 -4.46 11.67
CA GLY A 320 44.16 -3.38 11.20
C GLY A 320 43.38 -2.21 10.62
N GLY A 321 43.84 -1.70 9.47
CA GLY A 321 43.27 -0.52 8.80
C GLY A 321 41.87 -0.69 8.20
N LEU A 322 41.26 -1.88 8.31
CA LEU A 322 39.84 -2.07 7.98
C LEU A 322 38.93 -1.33 8.96
N ILE A 323 39.39 -1.08 10.19
CA ILE A 323 38.61 -0.40 11.21
C ILE A 323 38.76 1.12 11.05
N GLN A 324 37.68 1.75 10.59
CA GLN A 324 37.55 3.19 10.41
C GLN A 324 36.44 3.75 11.32
N ASP A 325 36.26 5.07 11.34
CA ASP A 325 35.30 5.74 12.23
C ASP A 325 33.83 5.42 11.90
N ASN A 326 33.55 4.94 10.69
CA ASN A 326 32.23 4.46 10.27
C ASN A 326 31.89 3.06 10.79
N ILE A 327 32.79 2.43 11.55
CA ILE A 327 32.62 1.09 12.09
C ILE A 327 32.44 1.12 13.61
N ILE A 328 31.52 0.32 14.11
CA ILE A 328 31.40 -0.03 15.53
C ILE A 328 31.63 -1.54 15.66
N CYS A 329 32.50 -1.93 16.60
CA CYS A 329 32.85 -3.32 16.83
C CYS A 329 32.30 -3.82 18.17
N VAL A 330 32.07 -5.12 18.24
CA VAL A 330 31.66 -5.80 19.48
C VAL A 330 32.57 -6.98 19.79
N ARG A 331 32.76 -7.27 21.09
CA ARG A 331 33.51 -8.43 21.57
C ARG A 331 32.67 -9.71 21.46
N THR A 332 33.31 -10.81 21.11
CA THR A 332 32.66 -12.11 20.85
C THR A 332 33.37 -13.30 21.54
N PRO A 333 33.85 -13.18 22.80
CA PRO A 333 34.89 -14.06 23.35
C PRO A 333 34.52 -15.55 23.44
N ASP A 334 33.23 -15.90 23.37
CA ASP A 334 32.72 -17.28 23.40
C ASP A 334 32.19 -17.75 22.03
N GLY A 335 32.56 -17.09 20.93
CA GLY A 335 31.98 -17.35 19.60
C GLY A 335 30.52 -16.93 19.49
N LYS A 336 30.02 -16.13 20.43
CA LYS A 336 28.70 -15.49 20.40
C LYS A 336 28.79 -14.23 19.55
N SER A 337 28.12 -14.25 18.40
CA SER A 337 28.17 -13.19 17.40
C SER A 337 26.93 -13.29 16.50
N THR A 338 26.67 -12.25 15.70
CA THR A 338 25.94 -12.40 14.43
C THR A 338 26.68 -13.37 13.50
N CYS A 339 25.98 -14.00 12.56
CA CYS A 339 26.55 -14.91 11.58
C CYS A 339 25.96 -14.70 10.17
N GLY A 340 26.30 -15.58 9.23
CA GLY A 340 25.79 -15.52 7.86
C GLY A 340 24.27 -15.49 7.82
N GLY A 341 23.70 -14.48 7.18
CA GLY A 341 22.26 -14.22 7.14
C GLY A 341 21.78 -13.09 8.06
N ASP A 342 22.62 -12.59 8.98
CA ASP A 342 22.29 -11.43 9.84
C ASP A 342 22.64 -10.07 9.23
N SER A 343 23.30 -10.01 8.07
CA SER A 343 23.67 -8.74 7.40
C SER A 343 22.46 -7.83 7.20
N GLY A 344 22.61 -6.55 7.57
CA GLY A 344 21.51 -5.57 7.61
C GLY A 344 20.68 -5.61 8.90
N GLY A 345 20.90 -6.58 9.78
CA GLY A 345 20.23 -6.69 11.07
C GLY A 345 20.63 -5.59 12.06
N PRO A 346 19.78 -5.30 13.06
CA PRO A 346 20.02 -4.20 13.99
C PRO A 346 20.99 -4.59 15.11
N LEU A 347 21.84 -3.65 15.52
CA LEU A 347 22.52 -3.64 16.82
C LEU A 347 21.93 -2.51 17.65
N VAL A 348 21.18 -2.87 18.70
CA VAL A 348 20.41 -1.92 19.52
C VAL A 348 21.01 -1.82 20.91
N SER A 349 21.35 -0.62 21.35
CA SER A 349 21.87 -0.39 22.69
C SER A 349 20.81 -0.67 23.75
N HIS A 350 21.18 -1.36 24.83
CA HIS A 350 20.32 -1.50 26.01
C HIS A 350 20.02 -0.16 26.67
N ASP A 351 20.99 0.75 26.64
CA ASP A 351 20.85 2.09 27.18
C ASP A 351 20.12 2.99 26.18
N GLY A 352 18.82 3.14 26.39
CA GLY A 352 17.97 4.04 25.61
C GLY A 352 17.37 3.44 24.34
N ASN A 353 17.54 2.13 24.09
CA ASN A 353 16.90 1.41 22.98
C ASN A 353 17.16 2.04 21.59
N LYS A 354 18.42 2.45 21.36
CA LYS A 354 18.87 3.15 20.15
C LYS A 354 19.56 2.20 19.17
N LEU A 355 19.28 2.34 17.88
CA LEU A 355 19.98 1.62 16.81
C LEU A 355 21.37 2.21 16.62
N ILE A 356 22.39 1.57 17.19
CA ILE A 356 23.78 2.07 17.18
C ILE A 356 24.60 1.46 16.04
N GLY A 357 24.18 0.31 15.52
CA GLY A 357 24.86 -0.38 14.44
C GLY A 357 23.92 -1.14 13.50
N VAL A 358 24.39 -1.38 12.28
CA VAL A 358 23.78 -2.29 11.31
C VAL A 358 24.78 -3.40 10.99
N THR A 359 24.38 -4.65 11.16
CA THR A 359 25.26 -5.82 10.97
C THR A 359 25.86 -5.78 9.58
N ASN A 360 27.19 -5.83 9.50
CA ASN A 360 27.87 -5.71 8.23
C ASN A 360 28.75 -6.95 7.97
N TRP A 361 29.73 -7.24 8.83
CA TRP A 361 30.60 -8.42 8.65
C TRP A 361 30.98 -9.11 9.95
N VAL A 362 31.39 -10.36 9.77
CA VAL A 362 32.00 -11.22 10.79
C VAL A 362 33.40 -11.62 10.35
N SER A 363 34.16 -12.25 11.24
CA SER A 363 35.51 -12.74 10.93
C SER A 363 35.50 -13.77 9.79
N ALA A 364 36.48 -13.68 8.88
CA ALA A 364 36.71 -14.70 7.85
C ALA A 364 37.11 -16.07 8.43
N ALA A 365 37.54 -16.11 9.70
CA ALA A 365 37.80 -17.35 10.44
C ALA A 365 36.51 -18.06 10.92
N GLY A 366 35.34 -17.44 10.72
CA GLY A 366 34.05 -17.93 11.18
C GLY A 366 33.44 -17.05 12.28
N CYS A 367 32.11 -17.09 12.40
CA CYS A 367 31.37 -16.35 13.42
C CYS A 367 31.59 -16.92 14.84
N GLN A 368 32.10 -18.16 14.94
CA GLN A 368 32.44 -18.80 16.21
C GLN A 368 33.92 -18.62 16.61
N SER A 369 34.71 -17.89 15.80
CA SER A 369 36.17 -17.77 16.00
C SER A 369 36.59 -17.01 17.26
N GLY A 370 35.67 -16.25 17.87
CA GLY A 370 35.97 -15.36 19.00
C GLY A 370 36.58 -14.01 18.60
N HIS A 371 36.77 -13.77 17.30
CA HIS A 371 37.21 -12.47 16.78
C HIS A 371 36.04 -11.47 16.75
N PRO A 372 36.31 -10.16 16.99
CA PRO A 372 35.26 -9.14 17.03
C PRO A 372 34.40 -9.08 15.77
N SER A 373 33.13 -8.69 15.90
CA SER A 373 32.24 -8.49 14.75
C SER A 373 32.01 -7.01 14.47
N GLY A 374 31.85 -6.67 13.19
CA GLY A 374 31.80 -5.29 12.71
C GLY A 374 30.44 -4.89 12.17
N PHE A 375 30.02 -3.69 12.56
CA PHE A 375 28.74 -3.09 12.19
C PHE A 375 28.99 -1.72 11.58
N GLN A 376 28.14 -1.29 10.65
CA GLN A 376 28.13 0.11 10.25
C GLN A 376 27.63 0.96 11.41
N ARG A 377 28.43 1.94 11.83
CA ARG A 377 28.13 2.84 12.93
C ARG A 377 27.06 3.84 12.51
N VAL A 378 25.88 3.75 13.10
CA VAL A 378 24.74 4.62 12.73
C VAL A 378 25.03 6.10 13.01
N THR A 379 25.73 6.41 14.11
CA THR A 379 26.10 7.79 14.46
C THR A 379 26.98 8.48 13.41
N TYR A 380 27.80 7.71 12.67
CA TYR A 380 28.60 8.23 11.56
C TYR A 380 27.75 8.63 10.36
N HIS A 381 26.63 7.93 10.14
CA HIS A 381 25.77 8.08 8.97
C HIS A 381 24.59 9.03 9.21
N LEU A 382 24.48 9.69 10.37
CA LEU A 382 23.32 10.53 10.72
C LEU A 382 23.07 11.67 9.73
N ASP A 383 24.12 12.34 9.24
CA ASP A 383 23.96 13.39 8.23
C ASP A 383 23.39 12.82 6.92
N TRP A 384 23.93 11.69 6.44
CA TRP A 384 23.42 11.02 5.24
C TRP A 384 21.97 10.52 5.42
N ILE A 385 21.63 9.96 6.58
CA ILE A 385 20.26 9.52 6.91
C ILE A 385 19.31 10.71 6.88
N ARG A 386 19.66 11.81 7.57
CA ARG A 386 18.85 13.04 7.59
C ARG A 386 18.64 13.58 6.19
N ASP A 387 19.69 13.66 5.39
CA ASP A 387 19.61 14.26 4.05
C ASP A 387 18.68 13.48 3.10
N HIS A 388 18.49 12.17 3.32
CA HIS A 388 17.60 11.33 2.50
C HIS A 388 16.20 11.12 3.10
N THR A 389 16.05 11.26 4.42
CA THR A 389 14.80 10.91 5.14
C THR A 389 14.10 12.12 5.75
N GLY A 390 14.84 13.19 6.06
CA GLY A 390 14.36 14.34 6.81
C GLY A 390 14.21 14.10 8.33
N ILE A 391 14.64 12.93 8.83
CA ILE A 391 14.60 12.55 10.25
C ILE A 391 15.79 13.11 11.01
#